data_AF-I6T3Y5-F1
#
_entry.id   AF-I6T3Y5-F1
#
_cell.length_a   1.000
_cell.length_b   1.000
_cell.length_c   1.000
_cell.angle_alpha   90.00
_cell.angle_beta   90.00
_cell.angle_gamma   90.00
#
_symmetry.space_group_name_H-M   'P 1'
#
loop_
_entity.id
_entity.type
_entity.pdbx_description
1 polymer ?
#
loop_
_entity_poly.entity_id
_entity_poly.type
_entity_poly.pdbx_seq_one_letter_code
_entity_poly.pdbx_strand_id
1 'polypeptide(L)'
;MITLAPDLPPKDQEIFQQLTDQHSSLLKKLTDELSEHFLLETKESHFIFLWLRSNLDLTFSKEQLANYFTAQEEGVQNRSYLQAIIHLLLKDTDSQQLSTRKKNLILRTILSGILSVELFGETIHTLTGYNLQHYVSQNFPNLLMRSEQLLDQIDLYSSSDSKRKGLALHVAVAWTLVSPPSTFMKKINLKLETDLPLALSLTIKERIESSFQSYYHLDIRSHFENEDYDLCLSTAPLTESFETVPVLLINAQVTLADLLAIKQVLEELV
;
A
#
# COMPACT_ATOMS: atom_id res chain seq x y z
N MET A 1 10.94 27.72 -17.55
CA MET A 1 10.28 26.44 -17.23
C MET A 1 10.91 25.85 -15.98
N ILE A 2 10.15 25.09 -15.21
CA ILE A 2 10.69 24.22 -14.17
C ILE A 2 11.28 22.99 -14.87
N THR A 3 12.54 22.69 -14.61
CA THR A 3 13.22 21.51 -15.16
C THR A 3 13.38 20.49 -14.03
N LEU A 4 12.65 19.38 -14.12
CA LEU A 4 12.78 18.26 -13.19
C LEU A 4 13.78 17.26 -13.77
N ALA A 5 14.78 16.90 -12.98
CA ALA A 5 15.80 15.92 -13.34
C ALA A 5 15.98 14.93 -12.18
N PRO A 6 14.98 14.05 -11.93
CA PRO A 6 15.14 13.02 -10.93
C PRO A 6 16.28 12.09 -11.34
N ASP A 7 16.98 11.53 -10.34
CA ASP A 7 18.08 10.59 -10.55
C ASP A 7 17.53 9.22 -10.95
N LEU A 8 17.04 9.11 -12.19
CA LEU A 8 16.41 7.92 -12.74
C LEU A 8 17.22 7.35 -13.91
N PRO A 9 17.31 6.02 -14.03
CA PRO A 9 17.89 5.39 -15.22
C PRO A 9 17.02 5.69 -16.46
N PRO A 10 17.59 5.60 -17.68
CA PRO A 10 16.89 6.00 -18.91
C PRO A 10 15.49 5.41 -19.10
N LYS A 11 15.29 4.14 -18.71
CA LYS A 11 14.01 3.45 -18.80
C LYS A 11 12.92 4.06 -17.90
N ASP A 12 13.28 4.40 -16.67
CA ASP A 12 12.37 5.04 -15.72
C ASP A 12 12.15 6.52 -16.09
N GLN A 13 13.17 7.17 -16.66
CA GLN A 13 13.08 8.54 -17.15
C GLN A 13 12.07 8.66 -18.30
N GLU A 14 12.00 7.68 -19.21
CA GLU A 14 11.04 7.70 -20.32
C GLU A 14 9.59 7.70 -19.81
N ILE A 15 9.26 6.83 -18.85
CA ILE A 15 7.90 6.79 -18.30
C ILE A 15 7.60 8.01 -17.42
N PHE A 16 8.60 8.53 -16.71
CA PHE A 16 8.48 9.77 -15.95
C PHE A 16 8.21 10.98 -16.87
N GLN A 17 8.86 11.04 -18.03
CA GLN A 17 8.62 12.10 -19.02
C GLN A 17 7.19 12.08 -19.56
N GLN A 18 6.54 10.92 -19.68
CA GLN A 18 5.13 10.83 -20.07
C GLN A 18 4.20 11.48 -19.03
N LEU A 19 4.55 11.39 -17.74
CA LEU A 19 3.83 12.06 -16.65
C LEU A 19 4.03 13.58 -16.69
N THR A 20 5.23 14.04 -17.04
CA THR A 20 5.59 15.46 -17.09
C THR A 20 5.51 16.09 -18.48
N ASP A 21 4.88 15.42 -19.46
CA ASP A 21 4.96 15.81 -20.88
C ASP A 21 4.55 17.26 -21.11
N GLN A 22 5.56 18.05 -21.45
CA GLN A 22 5.52 19.49 -21.66
C GLN A 22 4.88 19.88 -23.00
N HIS A 23 4.69 18.92 -23.89
CA HIS A 23 4.03 19.12 -25.17
C HIS A 23 2.57 18.68 -25.16
N SER A 24 2.05 18.29 -23.99
CA SER A 24 0.67 17.89 -23.87
C SER A 24 -0.28 19.05 -24.22
N SER A 25 -1.27 18.76 -25.05
CA SER A 25 -2.34 19.71 -25.37
C SER A 25 -3.09 20.17 -24.11
N LEU A 26 -3.06 19.35 -23.06
CA LEU A 26 -3.59 19.68 -21.73
C LEU A 26 -2.80 20.81 -21.07
N LEU A 27 -1.46 20.76 -21.04
CA LEU A 27 -0.63 21.82 -20.46
C LEU A 27 -0.87 23.14 -21.20
N LYS A 28 -0.95 23.11 -22.54
CA LYS A 28 -1.23 24.31 -23.32
C LYS A 28 -2.59 24.92 -22.96
N LYS A 29 -3.66 24.12 -22.99
CA LYS A 29 -5.00 24.58 -22.60
C LYS A 29 -5.04 25.15 -21.18
N LEU A 30 -4.43 24.45 -20.22
CA LEU A 30 -4.36 24.91 -18.83
C LEU A 30 -3.57 26.24 -18.73
N THR A 31 -2.47 26.35 -19.46
CA THR A 31 -1.65 27.58 -19.47
C THR A 31 -2.43 28.75 -20.07
N ASP A 32 -3.15 28.53 -21.17
CA ASP A 32 -3.99 29.54 -21.82
C ASP A 32 -5.06 30.04 -20.83
N GLU A 33 -5.83 29.14 -20.22
CA GLU A 33 -6.88 29.46 -19.22
C GLU A 33 -6.33 30.20 -17.99
N LEU A 34 -5.22 29.73 -17.43
CA LEU A 34 -4.59 30.35 -16.26
C LEU A 34 -4.02 31.74 -16.59
N SER A 35 -3.49 31.91 -17.80
CA SER A 35 -2.97 33.21 -18.25
C SER A 35 -4.10 34.20 -18.53
N GLU A 36 -5.20 33.76 -19.15
CA GLU A 36 -6.33 34.62 -19.54
C GLU A 36 -7.13 35.07 -18.33
N HIS A 37 -7.42 34.15 -17.39
CA HIS A 37 -8.34 34.42 -16.28
C HIS A 37 -7.65 34.78 -14.97
N PHE A 38 -6.41 34.33 -14.75
CA PHE A 38 -5.69 34.51 -13.49
C PHE A 38 -4.37 35.28 -13.64
N LEU A 39 -3.99 35.66 -14.87
CA LEU A 39 -2.77 36.40 -15.18
C LEU A 39 -1.48 35.71 -14.70
N LEU A 40 -1.51 34.38 -14.60
CA LEU A 40 -0.36 33.60 -14.15
C LEU A 40 0.71 33.49 -15.23
N GLU A 41 1.97 33.60 -14.82
CA GLU A 41 3.11 33.42 -15.72
C GLU A 41 3.28 31.96 -16.13
N THR A 42 3.94 31.71 -17.27
CA THR A 42 4.16 30.36 -17.79
C THR A 42 4.82 29.42 -16.79
N LYS A 43 5.69 29.92 -15.90
CA LYS A 43 6.34 29.11 -14.86
C LYS A 43 5.34 28.67 -13.78
N GLU A 44 4.44 29.56 -13.38
CA GLU A 44 3.40 29.29 -12.38
C GLU A 44 2.36 28.32 -12.94
N SER A 45 1.92 28.53 -14.18
CA SER A 45 1.02 27.60 -14.89
C SER A 45 1.65 26.22 -15.05
N HIS A 46 2.96 26.15 -15.35
CA HIS A 46 3.67 24.87 -15.43
C HIS A 46 3.79 24.19 -14.06
N PHE A 47 4.05 24.95 -12.99
CA PHE A 47 4.02 24.42 -11.63
C PHE A 47 2.65 23.83 -11.27
N ILE A 48 1.56 24.55 -11.54
CA ILE A 48 0.19 24.09 -11.28
C ILE A 48 -0.10 22.82 -12.07
N PHE A 49 0.32 22.76 -13.34
CA PHE A 49 0.18 21.55 -14.15
C PHE A 49 0.88 20.34 -13.51
N LEU A 50 2.15 20.49 -13.13
CA LEU A 50 2.93 19.40 -12.54
C LEU A 50 2.36 18.97 -11.18
N TRP A 51 1.91 19.94 -10.38
CA TRP A 51 1.24 19.68 -9.11
C TRP A 51 -0.08 18.91 -9.31
N LEU A 52 -0.92 19.31 -10.27
CA LEU A 52 -2.12 18.56 -10.63
C LEU A 52 -1.76 17.16 -11.12
N ARG A 53 -0.74 17.02 -11.98
CA ARG A 53 -0.26 15.73 -12.49
C ARG A 53 0.21 14.78 -11.39
N SER A 54 0.79 15.29 -10.30
CA SER A 54 1.15 14.46 -9.14
C SER A 54 -0.08 13.80 -8.49
N ASN A 55 -1.28 14.31 -8.72
CA ASN A 55 -2.54 13.83 -8.14
C ASN A 55 -3.54 13.24 -9.16
N LEU A 56 -3.28 13.35 -10.47
CA LEU A 56 -4.21 12.94 -11.52
C LEU A 56 -3.98 11.50 -12.01
N ASP A 57 -5.05 10.88 -12.50
CA ASP A 57 -5.01 9.52 -13.04
C ASP A 57 -4.30 9.46 -14.40
N LEU A 58 -3.18 8.73 -14.46
CA LEU A 58 -2.53 8.30 -15.70
C LEU A 58 -2.74 6.81 -15.92
N THR A 59 -3.04 6.44 -17.17
CA THR A 59 -3.17 5.06 -17.61
C THR A 59 -1.99 4.67 -18.49
N PHE A 60 -1.48 3.46 -18.28
CA PHE A 60 -0.34 2.87 -18.97
C PHE A 60 -0.83 1.68 -19.80
N SER A 61 -0.21 1.46 -20.96
CA SER A 61 -0.54 0.33 -21.81
C SER A 61 -0.20 -1.01 -21.14
N LYS A 62 -0.80 -2.11 -21.61
CA LYS A 62 -0.50 -3.45 -21.09
C LYS A 62 0.97 -3.81 -21.29
N GLU A 63 1.58 -3.40 -22.39
CA GLU A 63 2.99 -3.63 -22.72
C GLU A 63 3.90 -2.87 -21.76
N GLN A 64 3.60 -1.59 -21.50
CA GLN A 64 4.33 -0.81 -20.50
C GLN A 64 4.25 -1.46 -19.12
N LEU A 65 3.06 -1.88 -18.69
CA LEU A 65 2.89 -2.58 -17.41
C LEU A 65 3.64 -3.92 -17.38
N ALA A 66 3.64 -4.68 -18.47
CA ALA A 66 4.37 -5.94 -18.53
C ALA A 66 5.86 -5.74 -18.24
N ASN A 67 6.47 -4.68 -18.74
CA ASN A 67 7.89 -4.37 -18.53
C ASN A 67 8.29 -4.15 -17.06
N TYR A 68 7.35 -3.76 -16.19
CA TYR A 68 7.60 -3.50 -14.77
C TYR A 68 7.13 -4.62 -13.85
N PHE A 69 6.12 -5.39 -14.25
CA PHE A 69 5.47 -6.40 -13.40
C PHE A 69 5.82 -7.85 -13.77
N THR A 70 6.47 -8.09 -14.91
CA THR A 70 7.00 -9.43 -15.21
C THR A 70 8.25 -9.68 -14.38
N ALA A 71 8.29 -10.84 -13.71
CA ALA A 71 9.49 -11.34 -13.07
C ALA A 71 10.47 -11.76 -14.18
N GLN A 72 11.22 -10.81 -14.72
CA GLN A 72 12.32 -11.17 -15.58
C GLN A 72 13.41 -11.82 -14.70
N GLU A 73 13.87 -13.00 -15.11
CA GLU A 73 15.07 -13.67 -14.60
C GLU A 73 16.36 -12.89 -14.91
N GLU A 74 16.25 -11.68 -15.45
CA GLU A 74 17.36 -10.76 -15.55
C GLU A 74 17.94 -10.54 -14.15
N GLY A 75 19.25 -10.80 -14.04
CA GLY A 75 19.98 -10.68 -12.79
C GLY A 75 19.69 -9.35 -12.10
N VAL A 76 19.65 -9.37 -10.77
CA VAL A 76 19.34 -8.23 -9.89
C VAL A 76 20.02 -6.91 -10.32
N GLN A 77 21.17 -6.99 -10.99
CA GLN A 77 21.97 -5.85 -11.46
C GLN A 77 21.38 -5.04 -12.64
N ASN A 78 20.40 -5.56 -13.40
CA ASN A 78 19.86 -4.84 -14.57
C ASN A 78 18.49 -4.18 -14.32
N ARG A 79 17.96 -4.25 -13.10
CA ARG A 79 16.64 -3.69 -12.79
C ARG A 79 16.72 -2.16 -12.69
N SER A 80 15.77 -1.47 -13.30
CA SER A 80 15.56 -0.06 -13.03
C SER A 80 15.05 0.14 -11.59
N TYR A 81 15.09 1.37 -11.09
CA TYR A 81 14.63 1.66 -9.72
C TYR A 81 13.15 1.33 -9.56
N LEU A 82 12.30 1.67 -10.53
CA LEU A 82 10.88 1.33 -10.48
C LEU A 82 10.65 -0.19 -10.53
N GLN A 83 11.42 -0.92 -11.35
CA GLN A 83 11.36 -2.38 -11.37
C GLN A 83 11.79 -2.98 -10.04
N ALA A 84 12.85 -2.45 -9.41
CA ALA A 84 13.32 -2.90 -8.11
C ALA A 84 12.27 -2.65 -7.02
N ILE A 85 11.64 -1.46 -6.99
CA ILE A 85 10.55 -1.15 -6.06
C ILE A 85 9.41 -2.15 -6.25
N ILE A 86 8.90 -2.29 -7.47
CA ILE A 86 7.76 -3.19 -7.77
C ILE A 86 8.11 -4.64 -7.43
N HIS A 87 9.33 -5.09 -7.72
CA HIS A 87 9.78 -6.43 -7.37
C HIS A 87 9.76 -6.66 -5.85
N LEU A 88 10.27 -5.71 -5.06
CA LEU A 88 10.30 -5.83 -3.60
C LEU A 88 8.90 -5.75 -2.99
N LEU A 89 8.02 -4.88 -3.52
CA LEU A 89 6.61 -4.82 -3.12
C LEU A 89 5.88 -6.16 -3.34
N LEU A 90 6.24 -6.88 -4.41
CA LEU A 90 5.60 -8.13 -4.84
C LEU A 90 6.36 -9.39 -4.43
N LYS A 91 7.42 -9.29 -3.62
CA LYS A 91 8.30 -10.44 -3.30
C LYS A 91 7.54 -11.66 -2.78
N ASP A 92 6.51 -11.42 -1.96
CA ASP A 92 5.69 -12.46 -1.34
C ASP A 92 4.29 -12.56 -1.97
N THR A 93 4.08 -11.96 -3.15
CA THR A 93 2.79 -11.91 -3.85
C THR A 93 2.94 -12.33 -5.31
N ASP A 94 2.08 -13.23 -5.77
CA ASP A 94 2.05 -13.58 -7.18
C ASP A 94 1.55 -12.39 -8.03
N SER A 95 2.47 -11.78 -8.79
CA SER A 95 2.19 -10.63 -9.64
C SER A 95 1.17 -10.93 -10.75
N GLN A 96 0.93 -12.21 -11.07
CA GLN A 96 -0.10 -12.61 -12.04
C GLN A 96 -1.51 -12.47 -11.49
N GLN A 97 -1.69 -12.51 -10.16
CA GLN A 97 -2.98 -12.34 -9.51
C GLN A 97 -3.44 -10.87 -9.47
N LEU A 98 -2.52 -9.92 -9.69
CA LEU A 98 -2.85 -8.50 -9.76
C LEU A 98 -3.51 -8.13 -11.09
N SER A 99 -4.71 -7.56 -11.00
CA SER A 99 -5.42 -7.00 -12.17
C SER A 99 -4.63 -5.87 -12.83
N THR A 100 -4.82 -5.65 -14.13
CA THR A 100 -4.20 -4.53 -14.86
C THR A 100 -4.47 -3.18 -14.19
N ARG A 101 -5.67 -3.00 -13.62
CA ARG A 101 -6.03 -1.79 -12.87
C ARG A 101 -5.16 -1.61 -11.63
N LYS A 102 -4.95 -2.66 -10.84
CA LYS A 102 -4.06 -2.59 -9.65
C LYS A 102 -2.61 -2.29 -10.05
N LYS A 103 -2.09 -2.97 -11.07
CA LYS A 103 -0.73 -2.72 -11.60
C LYS A 103 -0.54 -1.27 -12.01
N ASN A 104 -1.53 -0.72 -12.71
CA ASN A 104 -1.53 0.69 -13.11
C ASN A 104 -1.50 1.64 -11.90
N LEU A 105 -2.37 1.39 -10.91
CA LEU A 105 -2.43 2.20 -9.69
C LEU A 105 -1.11 2.16 -8.91
N ILE A 106 -0.46 0.99 -8.78
CA ILE A 106 0.83 0.84 -8.08
C ILE A 106 1.89 1.70 -8.76
N LEU A 107 2.13 1.47 -10.06
CA LEU A 107 3.17 2.18 -10.81
C LEU A 107 2.94 3.70 -10.80
N ARG A 108 1.68 4.10 -11.00
CA ARG A 108 1.29 5.51 -10.93
C ARG A 108 1.57 6.12 -9.56
N THR A 109 1.22 5.44 -8.49
CA THR A 109 1.41 5.95 -7.12
C THR A 109 2.88 6.24 -6.84
N ILE A 110 3.78 5.35 -7.30
CA ILE A 110 5.23 5.52 -7.16
C ILE A 110 5.72 6.71 -8.01
N LEU A 111 5.30 6.80 -9.28
CA LEU A 111 5.68 7.89 -10.18
C LEU A 111 5.18 9.26 -9.71
N SER A 112 3.94 9.33 -9.25
CA SER A 112 3.37 10.51 -8.59
C SER A 112 4.17 10.90 -7.35
N GLY A 113 4.64 9.91 -6.57
CA GLY A 113 5.52 10.15 -5.44
C GLY A 113 6.85 10.77 -5.85
N ILE A 114 7.51 10.21 -6.87
CA ILE A 114 8.75 10.79 -7.44
C ILE A 114 8.51 12.23 -7.90
N LEU A 115 7.44 12.50 -8.65
CA LEU A 115 7.11 13.85 -9.09
C LEU A 115 6.84 14.79 -7.90
N SER A 116 6.10 14.33 -6.89
CA SER A 116 5.80 15.09 -5.69
C SER A 116 7.07 15.49 -4.95
N VAL A 117 7.99 14.55 -4.72
CA VAL A 117 9.23 14.84 -3.98
C VAL A 117 10.23 15.67 -4.78
N GLU A 118 10.19 15.60 -6.11
CA GLU A 118 10.97 16.50 -6.97
C GLU A 118 10.45 17.94 -6.93
N LEU A 119 9.13 18.13 -6.83
CA LEU A 119 8.52 19.47 -6.77
C LEU A 119 8.63 20.11 -5.38
N PHE A 120 8.51 19.31 -4.32
CA PHE A 120 8.22 19.81 -2.97
C PHE A 120 9.18 19.28 -1.90
N GLY A 121 10.03 18.29 -2.19
CA GLY A 121 10.83 17.60 -1.18
C GLY A 121 9.98 16.64 -0.34
N GLU A 122 10.03 16.75 0.98
CA GLU A 122 9.23 15.91 1.87
C GLU A 122 7.73 16.30 1.83
N THR A 123 6.92 15.50 1.12
CA THR A 123 5.46 15.67 1.09
C THR A 123 4.77 14.68 2.01
N ILE A 124 4.33 15.16 3.17
CA ILE A 124 3.73 14.35 4.24
C ILE A 124 2.21 14.50 4.34
N HIS A 125 1.63 15.42 3.57
CA HIS A 125 0.21 15.78 3.58
C HIS A 125 -0.46 15.48 2.24
N THR A 126 -1.75 15.18 2.28
CA THR A 126 -2.61 15.15 1.08
C THR A 126 -3.06 16.56 0.69
N LEU A 127 -3.61 16.70 -0.50
CA LEU A 127 -4.22 17.94 -0.98
C LEU A 127 -5.36 18.46 -0.09
N THR A 128 -6.03 17.57 0.66
CA THR A 128 -7.09 17.92 1.60
C THR A 128 -6.57 18.34 2.99
N GLY A 129 -5.25 18.41 3.18
CA GLY A 129 -4.61 18.74 4.46
C GLY A 129 -4.55 17.58 5.44
N TYR A 130 -4.97 16.37 5.03
CA TYR A 130 -4.83 15.18 5.86
C TYR A 130 -3.35 14.83 5.99
N ASN A 131 -2.85 14.74 7.23
CA ASN A 131 -1.48 14.30 7.47
C ASN A 131 -1.39 12.79 7.31
N LEU A 132 -1.08 12.36 6.08
CA LEU A 132 -0.96 10.96 5.73
C LEU A 132 0.19 10.29 6.48
N GLN A 133 1.32 10.98 6.65
CA GLN A 133 2.43 10.46 7.45
C GLN A 133 2.00 10.21 8.90
N HIS A 134 1.28 11.14 9.52
CA HIS A 134 0.76 10.96 10.88
C HIS A 134 -0.19 9.76 10.94
N TYR A 135 -1.14 9.64 10.00
CA TYR A 135 -2.04 8.50 9.97
C TYR A 135 -1.30 7.17 9.83
N VAL A 136 -0.40 7.04 8.85
CA VAL A 136 0.32 5.79 8.60
C VAL A 136 1.26 5.47 9.76
N SER A 137 1.97 6.45 10.31
CA SER A 137 2.89 6.22 11.44
C SER A 137 2.17 5.83 12.73
N GLN A 138 0.98 6.37 12.99
CA GLN A 138 0.20 6.00 14.18
C GLN A 138 -0.45 4.62 14.04
N ASN A 139 -1.03 4.31 12.88
CA ASN A 139 -1.83 3.10 12.71
C ASN A 139 -1.03 1.91 12.15
N PHE A 140 0.01 2.17 11.36
CA PHE A 140 0.81 1.16 10.65
C PHE A 140 2.31 1.51 10.61
N PRO A 141 2.98 1.74 11.75
CA PRO A 141 4.38 2.20 11.81
C PRO A 141 5.35 1.29 11.04
N ASN A 142 5.15 -0.03 11.12
CA ASN A 142 6.00 -1.00 10.44
C ASN A 142 5.90 -0.95 8.91
N LEU A 143 4.76 -0.51 8.36
CA LEU A 143 4.60 -0.34 6.92
C LEU A 143 5.51 0.79 6.40
N LEU A 144 5.51 1.93 7.10
CA LEU A 144 6.38 3.05 6.74
C LEU A 144 7.86 2.68 6.91
N MET A 145 8.22 2.07 8.05
CA MET A 145 9.58 1.60 8.29
C MET A 145 10.07 0.64 7.20
N ARG A 146 9.25 -0.34 6.79
CA ARG A 146 9.63 -1.27 5.70
C ARG A 146 9.74 -0.58 4.34
N SER A 147 8.93 0.45 4.09
CA SER A 147 9.00 1.24 2.85
C SER A 147 10.29 2.06 2.78
N GLU A 148 10.74 2.62 3.90
CA GLU A 148 12.06 3.29 4.01
C GLU A 148 13.21 2.29 3.78
N GLN A 149 13.17 1.14 4.47
CA GLN A 149 14.17 0.07 4.30
C GLN A 149 14.23 -0.46 2.86
N LEU A 150 13.08 -0.51 2.17
CA LEU A 150 13.00 -0.90 0.77
C LEU A 150 13.74 0.12 -0.11
N LEU A 151 13.52 1.42 0.10
CA LEU A 151 14.21 2.46 -0.67
C LEU A 151 15.72 2.49 -0.37
N ASP A 152 16.11 2.24 0.88
CA ASP A 152 17.53 2.11 1.26
C ASP A 152 18.23 0.97 0.54
N GLN A 153 17.54 -0.17 0.32
CA GLN A 153 18.09 -1.29 -0.46
C GLN A 153 18.30 -0.96 -1.94
N ILE A 154 17.53 -0.01 -2.46
CA ILE A 154 17.53 0.38 -3.88
C ILE A 154 18.52 1.54 -4.13
N ASP A 155 18.95 2.25 -3.09
CA ASP A 155 19.83 3.42 -3.17
C ASP A 155 19.23 4.61 -3.95
N LEU A 156 17.90 4.65 -4.11
CA LEU A 156 17.19 5.77 -4.73
C LEU A 156 17.08 6.94 -3.73
N TYR A 157 17.57 8.12 -4.12
CA TYR A 157 17.66 9.32 -3.27
C TYR A 157 18.52 9.15 -2.01
N SER A 158 19.55 8.32 -2.03
CA SER A 158 20.45 8.14 -0.87
C SER A 158 21.18 9.42 -0.45
N SER A 159 21.36 10.37 -1.37
CA SER A 159 21.91 11.70 -1.10
C SER A 159 20.89 12.70 -0.51
N SER A 160 19.60 12.37 -0.46
CA SER A 160 18.53 13.27 0.00
C SER A 160 17.50 12.56 0.90
N ASP A 161 17.75 12.63 2.21
CA ASP A 161 16.87 12.03 3.23
C ASP A 161 15.41 12.52 3.13
N SER A 162 15.21 13.81 2.85
CA SER A 162 13.88 14.42 2.69
C SER A 162 13.10 13.81 1.52
N LYS A 163 13.73 13.67 0.33
CA LYS A 163 13.08 13.05 -0.84
C LYS A 163 12.83 11.57 -0.61
N ARG A 164 13.77 10.86 0.02
CA ARG A 164 13.61 9.44 0.35
C ARG A 164 12.44 9.22 1.30
N LYS A 165 12.32 9.99 2.38
CA LYS A 165 11.19 9.91 3.33
C LYS A 165 9.85 10.25 2.67
N GLY A 166 9.82 11.29 1.84
CA GLY A 166 8.64 11.63 1.05
C GLY A 166 8.22 10.48 0.14
N LEU A 167 9.16 9.88 -0.59
CA LEU A 167 8.89 8.76 -1.49
C LEU A 167 8.48 7.50 -0.71
N ALA A 168 9.06 7.25 0.47
CA ALA A 168 8.72 6.11 1.32
C ALA A 168 7.23 6.11 1.68
N LEU A 169 6.64 7.28 1.91
CA LEU A 169 5.19 7.40 2.16
C LEU A 169 4.36 6.97 0.93
N HIS A 170 4.78 7.36 -0.28
CA HIS A 170 4.11 6.93 -1.51
C HIS A 170 4.30 5.44 -1.79
N VAL A 171 5.48 4.88 -1.49
CA VAL A 171 5.75 3.44 -1.56
C VAL A 171 4.86 2.69 -0.56
N ALA A 172 4.70 3.19 0.67
CA ALA A 172 3.79 2.61 1.66
C ALA A 172 2.34 2.56 1.14
N VAL A 173 1.85 3.66 0.56
CA VAL A 173 0.51 3.71 -0.07
C VAL A 173 0.41 2.72 -1.21
N ALA A 174 1.42 2.63 -2.08
CA ALA A 174 1.44 1.67 -3.18
C ALA A 174 1.40 0.21 -2.65
N TRP A 175 2.08 -0.07 -1.53
CA TRP A 175 2.09 -1.39 -0.90
C TRP A 175 0.69 -1.82 -0.43
N THR A 176 -0.15 -0.87 0.02
CA THR A 176 -1.54 -1.17 0.43
C THR A 176 -2.41 -1.73 -0.70
N LEU A 177 -2.02 -1.53 -1.96
CA LEU A 177 -2.69 -2.09 -3.14
C LEU A 177 -2.33 -3.55 -3.39
N VAL A 178 -1.19 -3.99 -2.83
CA VAL A 178 -0.67 -5.36 -2.90
C VAL A 178 -1.18 -6.18 -1.72
N SER A 179 -1.07 -5.65 -0.51
CA SER A 179 -1.46 -6.33 0.73
C SER A 179 -2.12 -5.36 1.71
N PRO A 180 -3.05 -5.82 2.57
CA PRO A 180 -3.61 -4.98 3.63
C PRO A 180 -2.51 -4.37 4.50
N PRO A 181 -2.61 -3.11 4.93
CA PRO A 181 -1.57 -2.45 5.75
C PRO A 181 -1.36 -3.14 7.11
N SER A 182 -2.38 -3.85 7.59
CA SER A 182 -2.30 -4.64 8.81
C SER A 182 -1.26 -5.75 8.73
N THR A 183 -0.92 -6.32 7.56
CA THR A 183 0.04 -7.43 7.45
C THR A 183 1.46 -7.08 7.93
N PHE A 184 1.74 -5.78 8.09
CA PHE A 184 2.99 -5.25 8.61
C PHE A 184 3.02 -5.21 10.15
N MET A 185 1.87 -5.44 10.79
CA MET A 185 1.69 -5.44 12.24
C MET A 185 1.92 -6.85 12.82
N LYS A 186 1.97 -6.93 14.16
CA LYS A 186 2.05 -8.20 14.89
C LYS A 186 0.91 -9.11 14.44
N LYS A 187 1.26 -10.33 14.04
CA LYS A 187 0.29 -11.36 13.70
C LYS A 187 -0.43 -11.82 14.97
N ILE A 188 -1.75 -11.95 14.90
CA ILE A 188 -2.58 -12.50 15.97
C ILE A 188 -3.15 -13.84 15.48
N ASN A 189 -2.78 -14.91 16.17
CA ASN A 189 -3.16 -16.28 15.84
C ASN A 189 -4.50 -16.61 16.50
N LEU A 190 -5.55 -16.82 15.69
CA LEU A 190 -6.89 -17.13 16.15
C LEU A 190 -7.24 -18.59 15.83
N LYS A 191 -7.44 -19.39 16.86
CA LYS A 191 -7.94 -20.75 16.71
C LYS A 191 -9.45 -20.73 16.54
N LEU A 192 -9.98 -21.32 15.47
CA LEU A 192 -11.42 -21.52 15.26
C LEU A 192 -11.78 -22.98 15.58
N GLU A 193 -12.39 -23.20 16.74
CA GLU A 193 -12.84 -24.50 17.22
C GLU A 193 -14.33 -24.69 16.91
N THR A 194 -14.65 -25.57 15.96
CA THR A 194 -16.03 -25.79 15.52
C THR A 194 -16.24 -27.23 15.09
N ASP A 195 -17.41 -27.76 15.41
CA ASP A 195 -17.92 -29.06 14.96
C ASP A 195 -18.65 -28.98 13.60
N LEU A 196 -18.75 -27.77 13.03
CA LEU A 196 -19.41 -27.53 11.76
C LEU A 196 -18.57 -28.06 10.58
N PRO A 197 -19.24 -28.44 9.47
CA PRO A 197 -18.54 -28.80 8.23
C PRO A 197 -17.60 -27.69 7.75
N LEU A 198 -16.47 -28.08 7.13
CA LEU A 198 -15.41 -27.18 6.64
C LEU A 198 -15.94 -25.99 5.82
N ALA A 199 -16.96 -26.21 4.98
CA ALA A 199 -17.55 -25.14 4.17
C ALA A 199 -18.11 -23.99 5.04
N LEU A 200 -18.75 -24.31 6.17
CA LEU A 200 -19.29 -23.31 7.09
C LEU A 200 -18.19 -22.67 7.93
N SER A 201 -17.17 -23.44 8.35
CA SER A 201 -16.03 -22.88 9.08
C SER A 201 -15.26 -21.86 8.25
N LEU A 202 -15.13 -22.09 6.94
CA LEU A 202 -14.55 -21.12 6.01
C LEU A 202 -15.37 -19.83 5.91
N THR A 203 -16.71 -19.92 5.93
CA THR A 203 -17.58 -18.73 5.96
C THR A 203 -17.43 -17.93 7.25
N ILE A 204 -17.32 -18.61 8.40
CA ILE A 204 -17.06 -17.97 9.70
C ILE A 204 -15.72 -17.21 9.64
N LYS A 205 -14.68 -17.91 9.19
CA LYS A 205 -13.34 -17.34 9.00
C LYS A 205 -13.38 -16.09 8.12
N GLU A 206 -13.95 -16.19 6.93
CA GLU A 206 -14.01 -15.06 5.97
C GLU A 206 -14.76 -13.86 6.55
N ARG A 207 -15.85 -14.09 7.29
CA ARG A 207 -16.63 -13.03 7.93
C ARG A 207 -15.84 -12.29 9.00
N ILE A 208 -15.05 -13.01 9.80
CA ILE A 208 -14.18 -12.42 10.82
C ILE A 208 -13.02 -11.67 10.15
N GLU A 209 -12.30 -12.33 9.23
CA GLU A 209 -11.17 -11.73 8.51
C GLU A 209 -11.57 -10.44 7.78
N SER A 210 -12.66 -10.48 7.00
CA SER A 210 -13.13 -9.30 6.25
C SER A 210 -13.51 -8.12 7.13
N SER A 211 -13.99 -8.37 8.36
CA SER A 211 -14.37 -7.33 9.33
C SER A 211 -13.16 -6.65 9.97
N PHE A 212 -12.03 -7.35 10.09
CA PHE A 212 -10.88 -6.90 10.88
C PHE A 212 -9.59 -6.69 10.08
N GLN A 213 -9.52 -7.16 8.83
CA GLN A 213 -8.32 -7.10 7.97
C GLN A 213 -7.74 -5.69 7.81
N SER A 214 -8.54 -4.64 7.95
CA SER A 214 -8.06 -3.26 7.86
C SER A 214 -7.33 -2.77 9.12
N TYR A 215 -7.45 -3.49 10.23
CA TYR A 215 -6.96 -3.07 11.56
C TYR A 215 -5.95 -4.07 12.14
N TYR A 216 -6.18 -5.38 11.96
CA TYR A 216 -5.40 -6.44 12.60
C TYR A 216 -4.88 -7.45 11.59
N HIS A 217 -3.67 -7.98 11.85
CA HIS A 217 -3.08 -9.07 11.06
C HIS A 217 -3.53 -10.41 11.64
N LEU A 218 -4.71 -10.86 11.25
CA LEU A 218 -5.27 -12.10 11.78
C LEU A 218 -4.79 -13.32 11.00
N ASP A 219 -4.47 -14.40 11.71
CA ASP A 219 -4.30 -15.74 11.14
C ASP A 219 -5.34 -16.67 11.77
N ILE A 220 -6.40 -16.97 11.03
CA ILE A 220 -7.50 -17.80 11.54
C ILE A 220 -7.35 -19.22 11.01
N ARG A 221 -7.20 -20.20 11.92
CA ARG A 221 -7.04 -21.62 11.58
C ARG A 221 -7.77 -22.52 12.56
N SER A 222 -8.13 -23.72 12.13
CA SER A 222 -8.67 -24.74 13.04
C SER A 222 -7.61 -25.41 13.91
N HIS A 223 -6.35 -25.41 13.47
CA HIS A 223 -5.25 -26.07 14.16
C HIS A 223 -3.97 -25.22 14.16
N PHE A 224 -3.31 -25.20 15.30
CA PHE A 224 -1.98 -24.63 15.53
C PHE A 224 -1.10 -25.70 16.18
N GLU A 225 0.14 -25.80 15.72
CA GLU A 225 1.13 -26.67 16.37
C GLU A 225 1.46 -26.11 17.75
N ASN A 226 1.60 -26.98 18.76
CA ASN A 226 1.95 -26.61 20.13
C ASN A 226 1.03 -25.59 20.82
N GLU A 227 -0.22 -25.48 20.38
CA GLU A 227 -1.18 -24.49 20.92
C GLU A 227 -0.71 -23.03 20.82
N ASP A 228 0.08 -22.71 19.79
CA ASP A 228 0.59 -21.35 19.51
C ASP A 228 -0.50 -20.43 18.92
N TYR A 229 -1.52 -20.14 19.73
CA TYR A 229 -2.62 -19.23 19.41
C TYR A 229 -2.88 -18.23 20.54
N ASP A 230 -3.26 -17.01 20.18
CA ASP A 230 -3.52 -15.91 21.11
C ASP A 230 -4.97 -15.89 21.63
N LEU A 231 -5.91 -16.45 20.87
CA LEU A 231 -7.34 -16.50 21.19
C LEU A 231 -8.01 -17.69 20.52
N CYS A 232 -8.86 -18.40 21.26
CA CYS A 232 -9.72 -19.46 20.74
C CYS A 232 -11.16 -18.95 20.57
N LEU A 233 -11.67 -19.00 19.35
CA LEU A 233 -13.05 -18.74 19.00
C LEU A 233 -13.76 -20.07 18.86
N SER A 234 -14.82 -20.30 19.64
CA SER A 234 -15.58 -21.55 19.56
C SER A 234 -17.04 -21.34 19.22
N THR A 235 -17.61 -22.23 18.41
CA THR A 235 -19.06 -22.25 18.14
C THR A 235 -19.84 -23.15 19.09
N ALA A 236 -19.14 -23.87 19.96
CA ALA A 236 -19.73 -24.76 20.95
C ALA A 236 -19.12 -24.47 22.34
N PRO A 237 -19.86 -24.66 23.44
CA PRO A 237 -19.28 -24.55 24.77
C PRO A 237 -18.15 -25.57 24.92
N LEU A 238 -16.92 -25.09 25.16
CA LEU A 238 -15.79 -25.97 25.43
C LEU A 238 -15.90 -26.50 26.86
N THR A 239 -15.89 -27.82 27.01
CA THR A 239 -15.95 -28.51 28.32
C THR A 239 -14.61 -28.54 29.05
N GLU A 240 -13.51 -28.30 28.33
CA GLU A 240 -12.16 -28.17 28.89
C GLU A 240 -11.68 -26.73 28.68
N SER A 241 -11.57 -25.98 29.78
CA SER A 241 -10.97 -24.66 29.77
C SER A 241 -9.46 -24.81 29.69
N PHE A 242 -8.87 -24.51 28.55
CA PHE A 242 -7.43 -24.29 28.45
C PHE A 242 -7.14 -22.99 29.22
N GLU A 243 -6.69 -23.12 30.48
CA GLU A 243 -6.58 -22.00 31.45
C GLU A 243 -5.64 -20.86 31.01
N THR A 244 -4.88 -21.04 29.93
CA THR A 244 -3.81 -20.14 29.51
C THR A 244 -4.18 -19.17 28.39
N VAL A 245 -5.23 -19.44 27.60
CA VAL A 245 -5.57 -18.64 26.41
C VAL A 245 -7.04 -18.22 26.46
N PRO A 246 -7.39 -16.94 26.19
CA PRO A 246 -8.78 -16.52 26.19
C PRO A 246 -9.61 -17.33 25.20
N VAL A 247 -10.80 -17.75 25.65
CA VAL A 247 -11.79 -18.46 24.84
C VAL A 247 -13.03 -17.59 24.71
N LEU A 248 -13.48 -17.36 23.48
CA LEU A 248 -14.70 -16.64 23.19
C LEU A 248 -15.71 -17.56 22.48
N LEU A 249 -16.87 -17.74 23.10
CA LEU A 249 -17.99 -18.40 22.48
C LEU A 249 -18.65 -17.45 21.48
N ILE A 250 -18.77 -17.88 20.23
CA ILE A 250 -19.37 -17.11 19.14
C ILE A 250 -20.48 -17.91 18.46
N ASN A 251 -21.42 -17.22 17.83
CA ASN A 251 -22.42 -17.89 17.01
C ASN A 251 -21.81 -18.34 15.67
N ALA A 252 -22.30 -19.44 15.11
CA ALA A 252 -21.92 -19.92 13.78
C ALA A 252 -22.19 -18.89 12.67
N GLN A 253 -23.17 -18.00 12.86
CA GLN A 253 -23.43 -16.90 11.93
C GLN A 253 -22.51 -15.70 12.13
N VAL A 254 -21.73 -15.62 13.22
CA VAL A 254 -20.91 -14.45 13.62
C VAL A 254 -21.75 -13.17 13.64
N THR A 255 -22.59 -13.03 14.66
CA THR A 255 -23.45 -11.84 14.85
C THR A 255 -22.62 -10.58 15.11
N LEU A 256 -23.28 -9.41 15.06
CA LEU A 256 -22.63 -8.16 15.42
C LEU A 256 -22.11 -8.17 16.87
N ALA A 257 -22.83 -8.81 17.80
CA ALA A 257 -22.38 -8.96 19.18
C ALA A 257 -21.08 -9.78 19.26
N ASP A 258 -20.97 -10.85 18.46
CA ASP A 258 -19.75 -11.65 18.37
C ASP A 258 -18.58 -10.81 17.84
N LEU A 259 -18.79 -10.00 16.78
CA LEU A 259 -17.76 -9.10 16.25
C LEU A 259 -17.31 -8.05 17.29
N LEU A 260 -18.25 -7.48 18.06
CA LEU A 260 -17.90 -6.52 19.11
C LEU A 260 -17.10 -7.18 20.23
N ALA A 261 -17.45 -8.41 20.62
CA ALA A 261 -16.70 -9.16 21.63
C ALA A 261 -15.30 -9.54 21.13
N ILE A 262 -15.18 -10.01 19.88
CA ILE A 262 -13.87 -10.28 19.25
C ILE A 262 -13.02 -9.00 19.25
N LYS A 263 -13.60 -7.86 18.87
CA LYS A 263 -12.89 -6.58 18.85
C LYS A 263 -12.29 -6.22 20.20
N GLN A 264 -13.06 -6.37 21.29
CA GLN A 264 -12.61 -6.06 22.65
C GLN A 264 -11.39 -6.91 23.03
N VAL A 265 -11.42 -8.21 22.74
CA VAL A 265 -10.28 -9.09 23.03
C VAL A 265 -9.07 -8.75 22.15
N LEU A 266 -9.28 -8.44 20.87
CA LEU A 266 -8.18 -8.04 19.97
C LEU A 266 -7.49 -6.74 20.43
N GLU A 267 -8.24 -5.79 20.99
CA GLU A 267 -7.68 -4.54 21.53
C GLU A 267 -6.75 -4.78 22.73
N GLU A 268 -6.90 -5.89 23.45
CA GLU A 268 -6.03 -6.26 24.58
C GLU A 268 -4.76 -7.02 24.15
N LEU A 269 -4.72 -7.56 22.92
CA LEU A 269 -3.62 -8.40 22.40
C LEU A 269 -2.55 -7.62 21.61
N VAL A 270 -2.86 -6.37 21.22
CA VAL A 270 -2.01 -5.46 20.43
C VAL A 270 -1.27 -4.49 21.34
#